data_AF-A0A7S3VD50-F1
#
_entry.id   AF-A0A7S3VD50-F1
#
_cell.length_a   1.000
_cell.length_b   1.000
_cell.length_c   1.000
_cell.angle_alpha   90.00
_cell.angle_beta   90.00
_cell.angle_gamma   90.00
#
_symmetry.space_group_name_H-M   'P 1'
#
loop_
_entity.id
_entity.type
_entity.pdbx_description
1 polymer ?
#
loop_
_entity_poly.entity_id
_entity_poly.type
_entity_poly.pdbx_seq_one_letter_code
_entity_poly.pdbx_strand_id
1 'polypeptide(L)'
;MKQAKKLTQLYKSKAAKEIADSQSTVTVNVKASNKLKVRGKQNLKTLKARKLEKTAICKLEGNYGDEGGVKKCTDAPKVRALTASEVRRILAEDDVNGGSSRSWVRRSTRQPSRSAINSPNVRAIVGKLEMNDPDMIVLKCKKYLSDPDTPSVIVDAMLDALERNTNCQALYIQNFNYGMKDEQVLHLIRILQQPSCKIWCLNIGETYDVQKRTWARFTNGLEKTNVTHMYASEHTISGAMKEKIRETIRSNRKKHDLHVNPNNLNVIVQCTHCWWNPINARVLQPYVRQRGYEHILFDKVAQGAKDVMTDSGRI
;
A
#
# COMPACT_ATOMS: atom_id res chain seq x y z
N MET A 1 17.04 -53.59 6.48
CA MET A 1 16.00 -53.23 7.48
C MET A 1 16.51 -52.82 8.87
N LYS A 2 17.55 -53.45 9.45
CA LYS A 2 18.03 -53.09 10.82
C LYS A 2 18.65 -51.67 10.93
N GLN A 3 19.30 -51.17 9.87
CA GLN A 3 19.88 -49.82 9.86
C GLN A 3 18.83 -48.69 9.80
N ALA A 4 17.71 -48.90 9.09
CA ALA A 4 16.63 -47.91 8.99
C ALA A 4 15.96 -47.67 10.36
N LYS A 5 15.74 -48.72 11.16
CA LYS A 5 15.19 -48.59 12.52
C LYS A 5 16.11 -47.79 13.46
N LYS A 6 17.43 -47.90 13.28
CA LYS A 6 18.41 -47.18 14.10
C LYS A 6 18.42 -45.67 13.80
N LEU A 7 18.24 -45.28 12.54
CA LEU A 7 18.12 -43.86 12.15
C LEU A 7 16.83 -43.21 12.69
N THR A 8 15.69 -43.91 12.61
CA THR A 8 14.41 -43.36 13.11
C THR A 8 14.42 -43.15 14.62
N GLN A 9 15.13 -44.03 15.36
CA GLN A 9 15.25 -43.90 16.82
C GLN A 9 16.18 -42.74 17.23
N LEU A 10 17.24 -42.48 16.45
CA LEU A 10 18.15 -41.34 16.66
C LEU A 10 17.44 -39.99 16.41
N TYR A 11 16.56 -39.92 15.41
CA TYR A 11 15.79 -38.71 15.12
C TYR A 11 14.73 -38.42 16.19
N LYS A 12 14.08 -39.46 16.74
CA LYS A 12 13.11 -39.29 17.84
C LYS A 12 13.77 -38.82 19.14
N SER A 13 14.99 -39.28 19.45
CA SER A 13 15.70 -38.83 20.67
C SER A 13 16.21 -37.39 20.55
N LYS A 14 16.54 -36.93 19.34
CA LYS A 14 17.01 -35.56 19.12
C LYS A 14 15.87 -34.54 19.23
N ALA A 15 14.69 -34.87 18.68
CA ALA A 15 13.50 -34.03 18.78
C ALA A 15 12.97 -33.90 20.22
N ALA A 16 13.04 -34.97 21.03
CA ALA A 16 12.62 -34.93 22.43
C ALA A 16 13.51 -34.03 23.31
N LYS A 17 14.80 -33.88 22.95
CA LYS A 17 15.75 -33.04 23.70
C LYS A 17 15.56 -31.55 23.44
N GLU A 18 15.22 -31.14 22.22
CA GLU A 18 14.94 -29.73 21.88
C GLU A 18 13.64 -29.21 22.53
N ILE A 19 12.66 -30.07 22.78
CA ILE A 19 11.40 -29.70 23.46
C ILE A 19 11.61 -29.52 24.98
N ALA A 20 12.56 -30.25 25.58
CA ALA A 20 12.87 -30.12 27.01
C ALA A 20 13.64 -28.82 27.31
N ASP A 21 14.52 -28.37 26.42
CA ASP A 21 15.33 -27.16 26.62
C ASP A 21 14.53 -25.86 26.41
N SER A 22 13.33 -25.93 25.81
CA SER A 22 12.49 -24.76 25.53
C SER A 22 11.43 -24.46 26.60
N GLN A 23 11.36 -25.24 27.69
CA GLN A 23 10.42 -25.02 28.81
C GLN A 23 11.09 -24.55 30.13
N SER A 24 12.38 -24.23 30.09
CA SER A 24 13.11 -23.74 31.26
C SER A 24 13.17 -22.21 31.30
N THR A 25 12.58 -21.65 32.36
CA THR A 25 12.92 -20.37 33.02
C THR A 25 12.55 -19.04 32.34
N VAL A 26 11.37 -18.50 32.70
CA VAL A 26 11.22 -17.07 33.04
C VAL A 26 10.27 -16.94 34.24
N THR A 27 10.81 -17.06 35.45
CA THR A 27 10.14 -16.64 36.70
C THR A 27 10.77 -15.31 37.12
N VAL A 28 10.18 -14.19 36.71
CA VAL A 28 10.62 -12.86 37.18
C VAL A 28 9.87 -12.51 38.45
N ASN A 29 10.62 -12.52 39.54
CA ASN A 29 10.24 -12.14 40.88
C ASN A 29 10.26 -10.60 40.98
N VAL A 30 9.11 -9.95 41.16
CA VAL A 30 9.03 -8.49 41.40
C VAL A 30 8.49 -8.26 42.81
N LYS A 31 9.38 -7.91 43.73
CA LYS A 31 9.04 -7.29 45.02
C LYS A 31 9.95 -6.10 45.31
N ALA A 32 9.31 -5.07 45.86
CA ALA A 32 9.83 -3.94 46.64
C ALA A 32 10.63 -2.87 45.86
N SER A 33 10.05 -1.70 45.59
CA SER A 33 9.90 -0.54 46.51
C SER A 33 11.20 0.24 46.69
N ASN A 34 11.23 1.50 46.21
CA ASN A 34 11.81 2.58 46.98
C ASN A 34 11.15 3.93 46.67
N LYS A 35 10.55 4.49 47.73
CA LYS A 35 10.08 5.87 47.84
C LYS A 35 11.32 6.77 47.91
N LEU A 36 11.41 7.77 47.03
CA LEU A 36 12.19 8.98 47.33
C LEU A 36 11.24 10.18 47.38
N LYS A 37 10.99 10.65 48.61
CA LYS A 37 10.56 12.01 48.91
C LYS A 37 11.80 12.91 48.81
N VAL A 38 11.78 13.91 47.94
CA VAL A 38 12.60 15.11 48.11
C VAL A 38 11.70 16.33 47.98
N ARG A 39 11.48 16.98 49.12
CA ARG A 39 11.00 18.37 49.23
C ARG A 39 12.25 19.24 49.20
N GLY A 40 12.29 20.24 48.32
CA GLY A 40 13.34 21.26 48.31
C GLY A 40 12.90 22.46 47.49
N LYS A 41 12.71 23.58 48.16
CA LYS A 41 12.10 24.84 47.69
C LYS A 41 13.00 25.60 46.70
N GLN A 42 12.31 26.35 45.82
CA GLN A 42 12.61 27.72 45.36
C GLN A 42 13.94 28.00 44.65
N ASN A 43 13.87 28.42 43.38
CA ASN A 43 14.38 29.74 43.04
C ASN A 43 13.71 30.34 41.79
N LEU A 44 13.03 31.45 42.05
CA LEU A 44 12.62 32.48 41.11
C LEU A 44 13.87 33.04 40.43
N LYS A 45 13.84 33.16 39.08
CA LYS A 45 14.53 34.15 38.22
C LYS A 45 14.95 33.50 36.90
N THR A 46 14.08 33.61 35.89
CA THR A 46 14.43 33.88 34.47
C THR A 46 13.16 33.75 33.62
N LEU A 47 12.20 34.63 33.87
CA LEU A 47 11.02 34.83 33.01
C LEU A 47 11.12 36.20 32.36
N LYS A 48 12.13 36.41 31.51
CA LYS A 48 12.30 37.59 30.64
C LYS A 48 13.41 37.34 29.62
N ALA A 49 13.13 36.51 28.60
CA ALA A 49 13.88 36.44 27.33
C ALA A 49 13.24 35.47 26.33
N ARG A 50 11.96 35.64 25.98
CA ARG A 50 11.35 35.03 24.77
C ARG A 50 10.27 35.95 24.23
N LYS A 51 10.69 37.07 23.68
CA LYS A 51 9.84 37.93 22.85
C LYS A 51 10.69 38.73 21.86
N LEU A 52 11.49 38.04 21.02
CA LEU A 52 12.08 38.60 19.80
C LEU A 52 12.77 37.48 19.01
N GLU A 53 11.98 36.70 18.27
CA GLU A 53 12.48 35.86 17.17
C GLU A 53 11.33 35.54 16.21
N LYS A 54 10.75 36.61 15.65
CA LYS A 54 9.78 36.57 14.54
C LYS A 54 10.17 37.63 13.50
N THR A 55 11.44 37.67 13.11
CA THR A 55 11.87 38.47 11.95
C THR A 55 13.20 37.95 11.41
N ALA A 56 13.15 36.96 10.52
CA ALA A 56 14.14 36.71 9.47
C ALA A 56 13.84 35.35 8.85
N ILE A 57 13.16 35.36 7.71
CA ILE A 57 13.27 34.46 6.54
C ILE A 57 12.12 34.88 5.62
N CYS A 58 12.37 35.91 4.83
CA CYS A 58 11.68 36.24 3.57
C CYS A 58 12.35 37.50 3.01
N LYS A 59 13.51 37.31 2.38
CA LYS A 59 14.12 38.27 1.45
C LYS A 59 14.85 37.49 0.36
N LEU A 60 14.07 36.99 -0.59
CA LEU A 60 14.50 36.76 -1.98
C LEU A 60 13.24 36.93 -2.85
N GLU A 61 12.74 38.16 -2.91
CA GLU A 61 11.84 38.58 -3.98
C GLU A 61 12.71 39.08 -5.13
N GLY A 62 12.85 38.20 -6.12
CA GLY A 62 13.36 38.56 -7.43
C GLY A 62 12.29 39.35 -8.17
N ASN A 63 12.67 40.59 -8.47
CA ASN A 63 11.97 41.57 -9.28
C ASN A 63 11.79 41.02 -10.72
N TYR A 64 10.56 40.72 -11.14
CA TYR A 64 10.20 40.55 -12.54
C TYR A 64 8.94 41.34 -12.84
N GLY A 65 9.06 42.21 -13.84
CA GLY A 65 8.10 43.25 -14.20
C GLY A 65 6.70 42.73 -14.50
N ASP A 66 5.77 43.44 -13.88
CA ASP A 66 4.39 43.64 -14.27
C ASP A 66 4.35 44.32 -15.65
N GLU A 67 3.69 43.68 -16.63
CA GLU A 67 2.75 44.28 -17.58
C GLU A 67 2.09 43.14 -18.39
N GLY A 68 0.87 42.74 -18.00
CA GLY A 68 0.14 41.69 -18.74
C GLY A 68 -1.24 41.39 -18.16
N GLY A 69 -2.24 42.12 -18.65
CA GLY A 69 -3.66 42.07 -18.27
C GLY A 69 -4.21 40.74 -17.76
N VAL A 70 -4.74 40.77 -16.53
CA VAL A 70 -5.49 39.69 -15.90
C VAL A 70 -6.79 39.45 -16.66
N LYS A 71 -6.77 38.49 -17.58
CA LYS A 71 -7.97 37.92 -18.19
C LYS A 71 -8.64 37.03 -17.14
N LYS A 72 -9.75 37.50 -16.58
CA LYS A 72 -10.61 36.82 -15.61
C LYS A 72 -10.93 35.40 -16.13
N CYS A 73 -10.29 34.37 -15.57
CA CYS A 73 -10.60 32.98 -15.87
C CYS A 73 -12.03 32.71 -15.40
N THR A 74 -12.91 32.46 -16.36
CA THR A 74 -14.25 31.95 -16.14
C THR A 74 -14.17 30.60 -15.42
N ASP A 75 -15.05 30.42 -14.44
CA ASP A 75 -15.09 29.26 -13.57
C ASP A 75 -15.04 27.95 -14.37
N ALA A 76 -14.00 27.15 -14.12
CA ALA A 76 -13.89 25.84 -14.71
C ALA A 76 -15.13 25.01 -14.35
N PRO A 77 -15.79 24.36 -15.32
CA PRO A 77 -17.01 23.61 -15.05
C PRO A 77 -16.73 22.52 -14.02
N LYS A 78 -17.46 22.57 -12.91
CA LYS A 78 -17.39 21.57 -11.83
C LYS A 78 -17.73 20.21 -12.42
N VAL A 79 -16.73 19.39 -12.68
CA VAL A 79 -16.90 18.03 -13.21
C VAL A 79 -17.61 17.19 -12.15
N ARG A 80 -18.90 16.90 -12.37
CA ARG A 80 -19.67 16.00 -11.50
C ARG A 80 -19.22 14.56 -11.73
N ALA A 81 -19.35 13.71 -10.70
CA ALA A 81 -19.16 12.27 -10.84
C ALA A 81 -20.25 11.67 -11.74
N LEU A 82 -19.88 10.75 -12.63
CA LEU A 82 -20.81 10.02 -13.49
C LEU A 82 -21.71 9.10 -12.65
N THR A 83 -23.00 9.08 -12.97
CA THR A 83 -23.96 8.17 -12.33
C THR A 83 -23.81 6.74 -12.85
N ALA A 84 -24.19 5.74 -12.04
CA ALA A 84 -24.11 4.32 -12.44
C ALA A 84 -24.93 3.98 -13.70
N SER A 85 -26.00 4.73 -13.97
CA SER A 85 -26.80 4.65 -15.19
C SER A 85 -26.07 5.21 -16.42
N GLU A 86 -25.32 6.31 -16.27
CA GLU A 86 -24.53 6.88 -17.36
C GLU A 86 -23.34 6.00 -17.72
N VAL A 87 -22.71 5.38 -16.72
CA VAL A 87 -21.64 4.41 -16.94
C VAL A 87 -22.15 3.19 -17.72
N ARG A 88 -23.29 2.61 -17.32
CA ARG A 88 -23.91 1.48 -18.05
C ARG A 88 -24.27 1.82 -19.50
N ARG A 89 -24.79 3.03 -19.74
CA ARG A 89 -25.09 3.52 -21.09
C ARG A 89 -23.84 3.72 -21.94
N ILE A 90 -22.74 4.23 -21.37
CA ILE A 90 -21.46 4.40 -22.08
C ILE A 90 -20.84 3.04 -22.42
N LEU A 91 -21.08 2.02 -21.59
CA LEU A 91 -20.55 0.67 -21.78
C LEU A 91 -21.41 -0.23 -22.70
N ALA A 92 -22.51 0.29 -23.26
CA ALA A 92 -23.29 -0.36 -24.31
C ALA A 92 -23.76 -1.81 -24.00
N GLU A 93 -24.26 -2.06 -22.79
CA GLU A 93 -24.71 -3.41 -22.39
C GLU A 93 -26.17 -3.77 -22.79
N ASP A 94 -26.99 -2.84 -23.31
CA ASP A 94 -28.46 -3.03 -23.36
C ASP A 94 -29.16 -2.82 -24.72
N ASP A 95 -28.55 -3.16 -25.86
CA ASP A 95 -29.28 -3.27 -27.14
C ASP A 95 -29.44 -4.73 -27.58
N VAL A 96 -30.41 -5.43 -26.98
CA VAL A 96 -30.80 -6.80 -27.39
C VAL A 96 -32.27 -6.91 -27.81
N ASN A 97 -32.97 -5.79 -27.99
CA ASN A 97 -34.40 -5.80 -28.31
C ASN A 97 -34.64 -5.55 -29.81
N GLY A 98 -34.19 -6.49 -30.65
CA GLY A 98 -34.48 -6.53 -32.08
C GLY A 98 -35.17 -7.85 -32.44
N GLY A 99 -36.47 -7.79 -32.69
CA GLY A 99 -37.32 -8.94 -32.96
C GLY A 99 -37.04 -9.64 -34.30
N SER A 100 -37.59 -10.86 -34.36
CA SER A 100 -37.84 -11.71 -35.54
C SER A 100 -36.73 -12.67 -36.00
N SER A 101 -36.84 -13.89 -35.48
CA SER A 101 -36.71 -15.17 -36.19
C SER A 101 -35.55 -15.33 -37.18
N ARG A 102 -34.36 -15.62 -36.65
CA ARG A 102 -33.45 -16.62 -37.24
C ARG A 102 -32.86 -17.44 -36.11
N SER A 103 -32.92 -18.76 -36.24
CA SER A 103 -32.27 -19.77 -35.40
C SER A 103 -30.74 -19.61 -35.46
N TRP A 104 -30.23 -18.52 -34.88
CA TRP A 104 -28.82 -18.40 -34.58
C TRP A 104 -28.60 -19.17 -33.28
N VAL A 105 -27.92 -20.30 -33.40
CA VAL A 105 -27.29 -20.91 -32.23
C VAL A 105 -26.34 -19.85 -31.67
N ARG A 106 -26.79 -19.14 -30.63
CA ARG A 106 -25.93 -18.30 -29.81
C ARG A 106 -24.85 -19.21 -29.26
N ARG A 107 -23.72 -19.30 -29.96
CA ARG A 107 -22.52 -19.92 -29.40
C ARG A 107 -22.24 -19.10 -28.16
N SER A 108 -22.40 -19.73 -27.00
CA SER A 108 -22.03 -19.14 -25.73
C SER A 108 -20.64 -18.56 -25.90
N THR A 109 -20.52 -17.24 -25.91
CA THR A 109 -19.24 -16.55 -25.92
C THR A 109 -18.65 -16.78 -24.54
N ARG A 110 -18.01 -17.93 -24.36
CA ARG A 110 -17.33 -18.26 -23.12
C ARG A 110 -16.26 -17.21 -22.93
N GLN A 111 -16.38 -16.42 -21.87
CA GLN A 111 -15.27 -15.56 -21.48
C GLN A 111 -14.05 -16.45 -21.22
N PRO A 112 -12.92 -16.20 -21.91
CA PRO A 112 -11.71 -16.95 -21.68
C PRO A 112 -11.31 -16.83 -20.20
N SER A 113 -10.72 -17.89 -19.66
CA SER A 113 -10.17 -17.93 -18.29
C SER A 113 -11.18 -17.79 -17.15
N ARG A 114 -12.49 -17.83 -17.40
CA ARG A 114 -13.51 -17.80 -16.32
C ARG A 114 -13.38 -18.97 -15.33
N SER A 115 -12.90 -20.12 -15.79
CA SER A 115 -12.62 -21.27 -14.91
C SER A 115 -11.49 -21.00 -13.92
N ALA A 116 -10.56 -20.09 -14.22
CA ALA A 116 -9.43 -19.78 -13.36
C ALA A 116 -9.83 -19.09 -12.04
N ILE A 117 -10.99 -18.41 -12.04
CA ILE A 117 -11.61 -17.83 -10.83
C ILE A 117 -11.90 -18.93 -9.79
N ASN A 118 -12.21 -20.15 -10.24
CA ASN A 118 -12.52 -21.27 -9.36
C ASN A 118 -11.27 -21.95 -8.79
N SER A 119 -10.07 -21.50 -9.13
CA SER A 119 -8.85 -22.05 -8.55
C SER A 119 -8.82 -21.83 -7.02
N PRO A 120 -8.31 -22.78 -6.23
CA PRO A 120 -8.31 -22.67 -4.78
C PRO A 120 -7.64 -21.39 -4.25
N ASN A 121 -6.55 -20.96 -4.87
CA ASN A 121 -5.81 -19.76 -4.46
C ASN A 121 -6.61 -18.48 -4.68
N VAL A 122 -7.29 -18.36 -5.84
CA VAL A 122 -8.14 -17.20 -6.16
C VAL A 122 -9.36 -17.16 -5.24
N ARG A 123 -10.01 -18.29 -5.01
CA ARG A 123 -11.12 -18.38 -4.06
C ARG A 123 -10.70 -18.03 -2.64
N ALA A 124 -9.50 -18.45 -2.23
CA ALA A 124 -8.97 -18.14 -0.90
C ALA A 124 -8.73 -16.64 -0.71
N ILE A 125 -8.06 -15.95 -1.65
CA ILE A 125 -7.84 -14.50 -1.54
C ILE A 125 -9.16 -13.71 -1.61
N VAL A 126 -10.06 -14.07 -2.52
CA VAL A 126 -11.38 -13.42 -2.64
C VAL A 126 -12.18 -13.58 -1.34
N GLY A 127 -12.30 -14.81 -0.83
CA GLY A 127 -13.02 -15.06 0.40
C GLY A 127 -12.41 -14.34 1.61
N LYS A 128 -11.08 -14.30 1.72
CA LYS A 128 -10.40 -13.55 2.79
C LYS A 128 -10.66 -12.05 2.72
N LEU A 129 -10.67 -11.47 1.52
CA LEU A 129 -10.97 -10.05 1.34
C LEU A 129 -12.42 -9.73 1.71
N GLU A 130 -13.37 -10.55 1.28
CA GLU A 130 -14.80 -10.39 1.59
C GLU A 130 -15.08 -10.51 3.10
N MET A 131 -14.36 -11.40 3.80
CA MET A 131 -14.51 -11.61 5.24
C MET A 131 -13.73 -10.60 6.09
N ASN A 132 -13.04 -9.62 5.50
CA ASN A 132 -12.11 -8.74 6.22
C ASN A 132 -11.11 -9.52 7.10
N ASP A 133 -10.55 -10.59 6.54
CA ASP A 133 -9.60 -11.46 7.24
C ASP A 133 -8.39 -10.61 7.76
N PRO A 134 -7.93 -10.79 9.00
CA PRO A 134 -6.79 -10.05 9.56
C PRO A 134 -5.50 -10.16 8.74
N ASP A 135 -5.32 -11.25 7.99
CA ASP A 135 -4.18 -11.43 7.08
C ASP A 135 -4.21 -10.45 5.89
N MET A 136 -5.36 -9.83 5.61
CA MET A 136 -5.54 -8.88 4.48
C MET A 136 -5.22 -7.44 4.84
N ILE A 137 -4.83 -7.13 6.09
CA ILE A 137 -4.42 -5.76 6.48
C ILE A 137 -3.23 -5.29 5.61
N VAL A 138 -2.32 -6.22 5.28
CA VAL A 138 -1.23 -6.00 4.33
C VAL A 138 -1.36 -7.02 3.21
N LEU A 139 -2.01 -6.63 2.12
CA LEU A 139 -2.24 -7.49 0.97
C LEU A 139 -1.04 -7.47 0.02
N LYS A 140 -0.31 -8.58 -0.03
CA LYS A 140 0.70 -8.85 -1.06
C LYS A 140 0.14 -9.83 -2.09
N CYS A 141 -0.35 -9.32 -3.22
CA CYS A 141 -1.06 -10.14 -4.22
C CYS A 141 -0.19 -11.32 -4.72
N LYS A 142 1.12 -11.13 -4.89
CA LYS A 142 2.06 -12.19 -5.28
C LYS A 142 2.12 -13.41 -4.35
N LYS A 143 1.67 -13.27 -3.09
CA LYS A 143 1.56 -14.41 -2.14
C LYS A 143 0.44 -15.39 -2.55
N TYR A 144 -0.57 -14.90 -3.27
CA TYR A 144 -1.75 -15.67 -3.66
C TYR A 144 -1.81 -15.90 -5.17
N LEU A 145 -1.34 -14.94 -5.95
CA LEU A 145 -1.30 -14.92 -7.40
C LEU A 145 0.17 -14.88 -7.84
N SER A 146 0.80 -16.04 -7.96
CA SER A 146 2.24 -16.14 -8.24
C SER A 146 2.60 -15.84 -9.70
N ASP A 147 1.63 -15.94 -10.60
CA ASP A 147 1.85 -15.84 -12.04
C ASP A 147 1.78 -14.38 -12.52
N PRO A 148 2.87 -13.82 -13.12
CA PRO A 148 2.81 -12.49 -13.74
C PRO A 148 1.80 -12.39 -14.88
N ASP A 149 1.45 -13.52 -15.51
CA ASP A 149 0.50 -13.62 -16.62
C ASP A 149 -0.95 -13.85 -16.13
N THR A 150 -1.22 -13.57 -14.85
CA THR A 150 -2.56 -13.63 -14.26
C THR A 150 -3.56 -12.84 -15.12
N PRO A 151 -4.62 -13.49 -15.64
CA PRO A 151 -5.63 -12.83 -16.47
C PRO A 151 -6.41 -11.73 -15.71
N SER A 152 -6.83 -10.67 -16.42
CA SER A 152 -7.62 -9.56 -15.86
C SER A 152 -8.84 -10.03 -15.07
N VAL A 153 -9.55 -11.07 -15.52
CA VAL A 153 -10.75 -11.58 -14.84
C VAL A 153 -10.48 -12.04 -13.39
N ILE A 154 -9.27 -12.49 -13.08
CA ILE A 154 -8.87 -12.85 -11.71
C ILE A 154 -8.60 -11.59 -10.88
N VAL A 155 -7.92 -10.61 -11.48
CA VAL A 155 -7.66 -9.31 -10.84
C VAL A 155 -8.96 -8.55 -10.59
N ASP A 156 -9.91 -8.57 -11.52
CA ASP A 156 -11.24 -7.99 -11.38
C ASP A 156 -11.98 -8.60 -10.19
N ALA A 157 -12.03 -9.93 -10.10
CA ALA A 157 -12.68 -10.61 -8.97
C ALA A 157 -12.03 -10.24 -7.61
N MET A 158 -10.71 -10.05 -7.58
CA MET A 158 -10.00 -9.58 -6.40
C MET A 158 -10.30 -8.10 -6.09
N LEU A 159 -10.36 -7.22 -7.09
CA LEU A 159 -10.70 -5.81 -6.92
C LEU A 159 -12.15 -5.63 -6.47
N ASP A 160 -13.10 -6.42 -6.98
CA ASP A 160 -14.49 -6.46 -6.53
C ASP A 160 -14.63 -6.90 -5.07
N ALA A 161 -13.79 -7.84 -4.63
CA ALA A 161 -13.71 -8.24 -3.23
C ALA A 161 -13.09 -7.14 -2.37
N LEU A 162 -12.00 -6.51 -2.86
CA LEU A 162 -11.31 -5.42 -2.20
C LEU A 162 -12.19 -4.17 -2.05
N GLU A 163 -13.11 -3.92 -2.99
CA GLU A 163 -14.06 -2.81 -2.94
C GLU A 163 -15.01 -2.90 -1.74
N ARG A 164 -15.29 -4.11 -1.24
CA ARG A 164 -16.09 -4.34 -0.03
C ARG A 164 -15.24 -4.48 1.23
N ASN A 165 -13.91 -4.56 1.08
CA ASN A 165 -13.00 -4.72 2.20
C ASN A 165 -12.77 -3.39 2.93
N THR A 166 -12.77 -3.45 4.26
CA THR A 166 -12.65 -2.27 5.14
C THR A 166 -11.43 -2.31 6.05
N ASN A 167 -10.60 -3.36 5.98
CA ASN A 167 -9.44 -3.52 6.87
C ASN A 167 -8.06 -3.41 6.16
N CYS A 168 -8.02 -3.55 4.83
CA CYS A 168 -6.78 -3.47 4.05
C CYS A 168 -6.18 -2.06 4.12
N GLN A 169 -4.92 -2.00 4.56
CA GLN A 169 -4.17 -0.76 4.77
C GLN A 169 -3.01 -0.59 3.78
N ALA A 170 -2.42 -1.70 3.34
CA ALA A 170 -1.32 -1.71 2.40
C ALA A 170 -1.59 -2.70 1.27
N LEU A 171 -1.50 -2.25 0.02
CA LEU A 171 -1.76 -3.05 -1.17
C LEU A 171 -0.51 -3.13 -2.05
N TYR A 172 -0.08 -4.35 -2.37
CA TYR A 172 1.00 -4.63 -3.32
C TYR A 172 0.46 -5.43 -4.50
N ILE A 173 0.20 -4.73 -5.61
CA ILE A 173 -0.36 -5.24 -6.86
C ILE A 173 0.59 -4.96 -8.03
N GLN A 174 1.87 -5.26 -7.81
CA GLN A 174 2.94 -5.04 -8.80
C GLN A 174 3.11 -6.24 -9.73
N ASN A 175 3.55 -6.00 -10.97
CA ASN A 175 3.94 -7.02 -11.94
C ASN A 175 2.81 -7.98 -12.36
N PHE A 176 1.66 -7.40 -12.67
CA PHE A 176 0.51 -8.09 -13.25
C PHE A 176 0.18 -7.47 -14.61
N ASN A 177 1.09 -7.51 -15.57
CA ASN A 177 0.94 -6.78 -16.85
C ASN A 177 -0.33 -7.20 -17.61
N TYR A 178 -0.61 -8.51 -17.67
CA TYR A 178 -1.83 -9.03 -18.29
C TYR A 178 -3.08 -8.83 -17.45
N GLY A 179 -2.93 -8.66 -16.14
CA GLY A 179 -4.02 -8.54 -15.18
C GLY A 179 -4.46 -7.10 -14.91
N MET A 180 -3.52 -6.16 -14.87
CA MET A 180 -3.69 -4.75 -14.53
C MET A 180 -3.61 -3.87 -15.77
N LYS A 181 -4.73 -3.74 -16.48
CA LYS A 181 -4.87 -2.87 -17.65
C LYS A 181 -5.56 -1.56 -17.27
N ASP A 182 -5.90 -0.77 -18.28
CA ASP A 182 -6.57 0.52 -18.12
C ASP A 182 -7.82 0.43 -17.21
N GLU A 183 -8.67 -0.57 -17.44
CA GLU A 183 -9.91 -0.77 -16.68
C GLU A 183 -9.64 -1.08 -15.21
N GLN A 184 -8.69 -1.97 -14.92
CA GLN A 184 -8.35 -2.36 -13.55
C GLN A 184 -7.67 -1.22 -12.79
N VAL A 185 -6.84 -0.40 -13.45
CA VAL A 185 -6.27 0.81 -12.82
C VAL A 185 -7.37 1.83 -12.48
N LEU A 186 -8.37 1.98 -13.36
CA LEU A 186 -9.53 2.86 -13.10
C LEU A 186 -10.45 2.31 -12.01
N HIS A 187 -10.62 1.00 -11.92
CA HIS A 187 -11.35 0.35 -10.83
C HIS A 187 -10.60 0.52 -9.51
N LEU A 188 -9.29 0.32 -9.49
CA LEU A 188 -8.47 0.54 -8.31
C LEU A 188 -8.58 1.97 -7.78
N ILE A 189 -8.48 3.00 -8.63
CA ILE A 189 -8.63 4.38 -8.15
C ILE A 189 -10.05 4.67 -7.63
N ARG A 190 -11.09 4.02 -8.17
CA ARG A 190 -12.45 4.08 -7.62
C ARG A 190 -12.48 3.55 -6.19
N ILE A 191 -11.88 2.38 -5.95
CA ILE A 191 -11.78 1.77 -4.60
C ILE A 191 -11.06 2.73 -3.64
N LEU A 192 -9.90 3.26 -4.04
CA LEU A 192 -9.08 4.16 -3.20
C LEU A 192 -9.78 5.48 -2.84
N GLN A 193 -10.77 5.89 -3.62
CA GLN A 193 -11.58 7.10 -3.38
C GLN A 193 -12.78 6.86 -2.47
N GLN A 194 -13.09 5.60 -2.13
CA GLN A 194 -14.21 5.31 -1.26
C GLN A 194 -13.93 5.76 0.18
N PRO A 195 -14.92 6.34 0.89
CA PRO A 195 -14.76 6.74 2.29
C PRO A 195 -14.41 5.59 3.25
N SER A 196 -14.86 4.38 2.92
CA SER A 196 -14.57 3.15 3.67
C SER A 196 -13.15 2.64 3.47
N CYS A 197 -12.46 3.05 2.39
CA CYS A 197 -11.14 2.54 2.04
C CYS A 197 -10.09 2.97 3.07
N LYS A 198 -9.33 1.99 3.59
CA LYS A 198 -8.24 2.21 4.56
C LYS A 198 -6.85 2.11 3.93
N ILE A 199 -6.76 1.89 2.63
CA ILE A 199 -5.48 1.74 1.93
C ILE A 199 -4.76 3.09 1.90
N TRP A 200 -3.62 3.16 2.59
CA TRP A 200 -2.75 4.34 2.61
C TRP A 200 -1.36 4.07 2.04
N CYS A 201 -0.98 2.80 1.89
CA CYS A 201 0.25 2.35 1.26
C CYS A 201 -0.07 1.55 -0.02
N LEU A 202 0.50 1.93 -1.16
CA LEU A 202 0.21 1.32 -2.45
C LEU A 202 1.47 1.05 -3.27
N ASN A 203 1.70 -0.20 -3.66
CA ASN A 203 2.68 -0.55 -4.68
C ASN A 203 1.97 -1.08 -5.92
N ILE A 204 2.06 -0.32 -7.01
CA ILE A 204 1.54 -0.63 -8.36
C ILE A 204 2.67 -0.44 -9.39
N GLY A 205 3.85 -0.98 -9.08
CA GLY A 205 4.97 -1.01 -10.02
C GLY A 205 4.82 -2.07 -11.10
N GLU A 206 5.54 -1.91 -12.21
CA GLU A 206 5.66 -2.94 -13.25
C GLU A 206 4.29 -3.29 -13.86
N THR A 207 3.55 -2.29 -14.34
CA THR A 207 2.22 -2.46 -14.99
C THR A 207 2.26 -1.80 -16.36
N TYR A 208 2.97 -2.46 -17.28
CA TYR A 208 3.46 -1.87 -18.54
C TYR A 208 2.37 -1.59 -19.59
N ASP A 209 1.23 -2.28 -19.49
CA ASP A 209 0.15 -2.22 -20.48
C ASP A 209 -0.93 -1.17 -20.15
N VAL A 210 -0.59 -0.18 -19.32
CA VAL A 210 -1.50 0.91 -18.92
C VAL A 210 -1.17 2.17 -19.72
N GLN A 211 -2.19 2.74 -20.35
CA GLN A 211 -2.04 3.89 -21.22
C GLN A 211 -1.78 5.17 -20.43
N LYS A 212 -1.00 6.09 -21.03
CA LYS A 212 -0.70 7.41 -20.47
C LYS A 212 -1.95 8.19 -20.04
N ARG A 213 -3.04 8.10 -20.81
CA ARG A 213 -4.32 8.77 -20.48
C ARG A 213 -4.94 8.23 -19.18
N THR A 214 -4.80 6.93 -18.93
CA THR A 214 -5.29 6.29 -17.71
C THR A 214 -4.46 6.71 -16.52
N TRP A 215 -3.13 6.75 -16.66
CA TRP A 215 -2.26 7.29 -15.63
C TRP A 215 -2.53 8.75 -15.29
N ALA A 216 -2.89 9.58 -16.28
CA ALA A 216 -3.31 10.95 -16.01
C ALA A 216 -4.59 11.00 -15.17
N ARG A 217 -5.58 10.14 -15.46
CA ARG A 217 -6.80 10.01 -14.66
C ARG A 217 -6.52 9.49 -13.26
N PHE A 218 -5.68 8.48 -13.14
CA PHE A 218 -5.23 7.93 -11.85
C PHE A 218 -4.55 9.01 -11.00
N THR A 219 -3.61 9.76 -11.60
CA THR A 219 -2.87 10.85 -10.96
C THR A 219 -3.80 11.93 -10.43
N ASN A 220 -4.78 12.37 -11.23
CA ASN A 220 -5.77 13.35 -10.79
C ASN A 220 -6.70 12.77 -9.71
N GLY A 221 -7.03 11.49 -9.82
CA GLY A 221 -7.89 10.81 -8.85
C GLY A 221 -7.25 10.66 -7.46
N LEU A 222 -5.93 10.54 -7.38
CA LEU A 222 -5.19 10.36 -6.12
C LEU A 222 -5.42 11.48 -5.11
N GLU A 223 -5.72 12.70 -5.58
CA GLU A 223 -6.03 13.87 -4.75
C GLU A 223 -7.21 13.61 -3.80
N LYS A 224 -8.12 12.69 -4.17
CA LYS A 224 -9.31 12.32 -3.42
C LYS A 224 -9.16 11.02 -2.61
N THR A 225 -7.94 10.55 -2.42
CA THR A 225 -7.65 9.30 -1.70
C THR A 225 -6.96 9.56 -0.36
N ASN A 226 -6.74 8.48 0.39
CA ASN A 226 -5.90 8.43 1.60
C ASN A 226 -4.49 7.86 1.33
N VAL A 227 -4.05 7.76 0.07
CA VAL A 227 -2.73 7.21 -0.26
C VAL A 227 -1.63 8.20 0.15
N THR A 228 -0.77 7.78 1.07
CA THR A 228 0.34 8.59 1.66
C THR A 228 1.72 8.04 1.36
N HIS A 229 1.79 6.77 0.94
CA HIS A 229 3.00 6.06 0.55
C HIS A 229 2.69 5.28 -0.71
N MET A 230 3.53 5.45 -1.73
CA MET A 230 3.30 4.79 -3.01
C MET A 230 4.61 4.44 -3.69
N TYR A 231 4.56 3.37 -4.47
CA TYR A 231 5.45 3.14 -5.60
C TYR A 231 4.63 2.91 -6.86
N ALA A 232 4.96 3.66 -7.91
CA ALA A 232 4.60 3.33 -9.28
C ALA A 232 5.88 3.42 -10.11
N SER A 233 6.13 2.39 -10.89
CA SER A 233 7.23 2.40 -11.85
C SER A 233 6.69 1.88 -13.15
N GLU A 234 6.51 2.84 -14.03
CA GLU A 234 5.95 2.62 -15.34
C GLU A 234 6.58 3.60 -16.32
N HIS A 235 6.92 3.11 -17.51
CA HIS A 235 7.60 3.90 -18.53
C HIS A 235 6.63 4.92 -19.17
N THR A 236 5.33 4.65 -19.10
CA THR A 236 4.28 5.55 -19.62
C THR A 236 3.98 6.73 -18.68
N ILE A 237 4.46 6.72 -17.43
CA ILE A 237 4.34 7.84 -16.49
C ILE A 237 5.46 8.86 -16.71
N SER A 238 5.12 10.00 -17.32
CA SER A 238 6.02 11.14 -17.51
C SER A 238 6.58 11.69 -16.19
N GLY A 239 7.74 12.37 -16.27
CA GLY A 239 8.35 13.03 -15.11
C GLY A 239 7.42 14.02 -14.41
N ALA A 240 6.66 14.82 -15.18
CA ALA A 240 5.67 15.74 -14.64
C ALA A 240 4.54 15.02 -13.88
N MET A 241 4.05 13.88 -14.40
CA MET A 241 3.07 13.08 -13.67
C MET A 241 3.66 12.50 -12.39
N LYS A 242 4.90 12.00 -12.41
CA LYS A 242 5.58 11.52 -11.19
C LYS A 242 5.66 12.62 -10.14
N GLU A 243 6.03 13.85 -10.50
CA GLU A 243 6.09 14.94 -9.53
C GLU A 243 4.71 15.31 -8.99
N LYS A 244 3.68 15.39 -9.86
CA LYS A 244 2.30 15.61 -9.40
C LYS A 244 1.82 14.52 -8.42
N ILE A 245 2.13 13.25 -8.69
CA ILE A 245 1.82 12.14 -7.77
C ILE A 245 2.53 12.35 -6.44
N ARG A 246 3.83 12.70 -6.46
CA ARG A 246 4.62 12.97 -5.25
C ARG A 246 4.05 14.11 -4.41
N GLU A 247 3.69 15.22 -5.02
CA GLU A 247 3.05 16.36 -4.35
C GLU A 247 1.69 15.98 -3.74
N THR A 248 0.89 15.22 -4.48
CA THR A 248 -0.41 14.71 -4.03
C THR A 248 -0.25 13.82 -2.79
N ILE A 249 0.70 12.88 -2.85
CA ILE A 249 1.04 11.99 -1.73
C ILE A 249 1.48 12.77 -0.49
N ARG A 250 2.35 13.79 -0.66
CA ARG A 250 2.77 14.67 0.44
C ARG A 250 1.59 15.41 1.06
N SER A 251 0.63 15.86 0.25
CA SER A 251 -0.59 16.52 0.72
C SER A 251 -1.50 15.55 1.47
N ASN A 252 -1.66 14.32 0.98
CA ASN A 252 -2.46 13.29 1.63
C ASN A 252 -1.93 12.91 3.02
N ARG A 253 -0.61 13.01 3.28
CA ARG A 253 -0.04 12.76 4.63
C ARG A 253 -0.60 13.68 5.71
N LYS A 254 -1.19 14.82 5.34
CA LYS A 254 -1.84 15.72 6.30
C LYS A 254 -3.27 15.29 6.65
N LYS A 255 -3.88 14.38 5.88
CA LYS A 255 -5.27 13.96 6.06
C LYS A 255 -5.47 12.97 7.21
N HIS A 256 -4.44 12.17 7.52
CA HIS A 256 -4.48 11.18 8.59
C HIS A 256 -3.06 10.77 9.03
N ASP A 257 -2.95 10.09 10.16
CA ASP A 257 -1.68 9.74 10.82
C ASP A 257 -1.30 8.25 10.73
N LEU A 258 -2.12 7.38 10.12
CA LEU A 258 -1.88 5.92 10.04
C LEU A 258 -0.45 5.51 9.62
N HIS A 259 0.23 6.34 8.82
CA HIS A 259 1.58 6.08 8.33
C HIS A 259 2.70 6.44 9.32
N VAL A 260 2.39 7.15 10.40
CA VAL A 260 3.32 7.59 11.47
C VAL A 260 2.80 7.26 12.87
N ASN A 261 1.62 6.63 13.00
CA ASN A 261 1.03 6.30 14.27
C ASN A 261 1.72 5.07 14.90
N PRO A 262 2.30 5.18 16.12
CA PRO A 262 2.95 4.06 16.80
C PRO A 262 2.05 2.85 17.06
N ASN A 263 0.73 3.05 17.17
CA ASN A 263 -0.22 1.95 17.33
C ASN A 263 -0.38 1.12 16.05
N ASN A 264 -0.05 1.70 14.89
CA ASN A 264 -0.08 1.04 13.60
C ASN A 264 1.27 0.45 13.18
N LEU A 265 2.24 0.36 14.10
CA LEU A 265 3.62 0.00 13.80
C LEU A 265 3.74 -1.38 13.13
N ASN A 266 2.90 -2.35 13.50
CA ASN A 266 2.90 -3.69 12.89
C ASN A 266 2.56 -3.67 11.39
N VAL A 267 1.77 -2.70 10.92
CA VAL A 267 1.48 -2.50 9.49
C VAL A 267 2.64 -1.73 8.85
N ILE A 268 3.09 -0.65 9.50
CA ILE A 268 4.15 0.23 8.99
C ILE A 268 5.45 -0.53 8.70
N VAL A 269 5.87 -1.46 9.55
CA VAL A 269 7.10 -2.25 9.34
C VAL A 269 7.02 -3.19 8.13
N GLN A 270 5.80 -3.55 7.71
CA GLN A 270 5.57 -4.38 6.53
C GLN A 270 5.45 -3.54 5.24
N CYS A 271 5.27 -2.23 5.37
CA CYS A 271 5.16 -1.28 4.27
C CYS A 271 6.54 -0.94 3.70
N THR A 272 7.07 -1.81 2.84
CA THR A 272 8.35 -1.65 2.14
C THR A 272 8.17 -1.27 0.66
N HIS A 273 9.29 -1.06 -0.05
CA HIS A 273 9.36 -0.81 -1.50
C HIS A 273 8.48 0.35 -1.99
N CYS A 274 8.35 1.42 -1.21
CA CYS A 274 7.72 2.67 -1.61
C CYS A 274 8.79 3.68 -2.05
N TRP A 275 8.42 4.75 -2.79
CA TRP A 275 9.37 5.86 -3.04
C TRP A 275 9.92 6.48 -1.75
N TRP A 276 9.10 6.44 -0.69
CA TRP A 276 9.51 6.70 0.68
C TRP A 276 8.95 5.59 1.55
N ASN A 277 9.76 4.96 2.40
CA ASN A 277 9.26 3.94 3.32
C ASN A 277 8.81 4.60 4.64
N PRO A 278 7.59 4.33 5.13
CA PRO A 278 7.04 4.96 6.32
C PRO A 278 7.85 4.67 7.59
N ILE A 279 8.50 3.50 7.68
CA ILE A 279 9.35 3.12 8.83
C ILE A 279 10.51 4.10 9.07
N ASN A 280 10.94 4.84 8.04
CA ASN A 280 12.04 5.80 8.13
C ASN A 280 11.62 7.13 8.78
N ALA A 281 10.35 7.30 9.16
CA ALA A 281 9.89 8.50 9.85
C ALA A 281 10.57 8.64 11.22
N ARG A 282 11.20 9.79 11.46
CA ARG A 282 11.95 10.07 12.71
C ARG A 282 11.10 9.87 13.97
N VAL A 283 9.82 10.23 13.91
CA VAL A 283 8.86 10.09 15.02
C VAL A 283 8.63 8.63 15.44
N LEU A 284 8.85 7.67 14.52
CA LEU A 284 8.67 6.24 14.81
C LEU A 284 9.91 5.60 15.44
N GLN A 285 11.09 6.21 15.34
CA GLN A 285 12.34 5.59 15.79
C GLN A 285 12.29 5.10 17.24
N PRO A 286 11.81 5.87 18.24
CA PRO A 286 11.75 5.37 19.63
C PRO A 286 10.91 4.08 19.75
N TYR A 287 9.81 4.00 19.01
CA TYR A 287 8.89 2.87 19.05
C TYR A 287 9.42 1.65 18.28
N VAL A 288 10.09 1.88 17.15
CA VAL A 288 10.80 0.85 16.38
C VAL A 288 11.87 0.19 17.25
N ARG A 289 12.65 1.01 17.98
CA ARG A 289 13.65 0.54 18.95
C ARG A 289 13.02 -0.25 20.09
N GLN A 290 12.00 0.32 20.73
CA GLN A 290 11.30 -0.29 21.85
C GLN A 290 10.68 -1.66 21.51
N ARG A 291 10.20 -1.86 20.27
CA ARG A 291 9.61 -3.12 19.81
C ARG A 291 10.61 -4.09 19.16
N GLY A 292 11.90 -3.76 19.10
CA GLY A 292 12.92 -4.64 18.52
C GLY A 292 12.93 -4.72 16.99
N TYR A 293 12.31 -3.76 16.30
CA TYR A 293 12.28 -3.68 14.83
C TYR A 293 13.51 -2.96 14.23
N GLU A 294 14.55 -2.73 15.03
CA GLU A 294 15.75 -1.97 14.64
C GLU A 294 16.48 -2.58 13.45
N HIS A 295 16.48 -3.90 13.35
CA HIS A 295 17.10 -4.63 12.25
C HIS A 295 16.51 -4.22 10.88
N ILE A 296 15.23 -3.85 10.81
CA ILE A 296 14.56 -3.41 9.58
C ILE A 296 15.04 -2.02 9.14
N LEU A 297 15.51 -1.17 10.06
CA LEU A 297 16.05 0.17 9.74
C LEU A 297 17.40 0.12 9.03
N PHE A 298 18.09 -1.02 9.07
CA PHE A 298 19.40 -1.19 8.43
C PHE A 298 19.40 -2.28 7.35
N ASP A 299 18.32 -3.03 7.24
CA ASP A 299 18.13 -4.03 6.19
C ASP A 299 17.88 -3.33 4.85
N LYS A 300 18.94 -3.26 4.03
CA LYS A 300 18.91 -2.69 2.68
C LYS A 300 17.89 -3.39 1.79
N VAL A 301 17.77 -4.71 1.91
CA VAL A 301 16.85 -5.54 1.12
C VAL A 301 15.41 -5.20 1.50
N ALA A 302 15.10 -5.17 2.80
CA ALA A 302 13.78 -4.75 3.29
C ALA A 302 13.45 -3.32 2.90
N GLN A 303 14.44 -2.43 2.80
CA GLN A 303 14.22 -1.05 2.35
C GLN A 303 14.04 -0.91 0.84
N GLY A 304 14.23 -1.99 0.07
CA GLY A 304 14.18 -1.96 -1.38
C GLY A 304 15.39 -1.25 -2.01
N ALA A 305 16.47 -1.04 -1.25
CA ALA A 305 17.75 -0.78 -1.86
C ALA A 305 18.15 -2.08 -2.55
N LYS A 306 18.28 -2.06 -3.89
CA LYS A 306 18.92 -3.16 -4.60
C LYS A 306 20.27 -3.33 -3.94
N ASP A 307 20.56 -4.54 -3.46
CA ASP A 307 21.95 -4.91 -3.22
C ASP A 307 22.65 -4.57 -4.52
N VAL A 308 23.55 -3.58 -4.44
CA VAL A 308 24.61 -3.47 -5.43
C VAL A 308 25.32 -4.79 -5.23
N MET A 309 24.92 -5.81 -5.98
CA MET A 309 25.73 -6.98 -6.19
C MET A 309 27.04 -6.41 -6.70
N THR A 310 27.97 -6.21 -5.77
CA THR A 310 29.37 -6.14 -6.09
C THR A 310 29.62 -7.49 -6.73
N ASP A 311 29.56 -7.47 -8.05
CA ASP A 311 29.89 -8.56 -8.96
C ASP A 311 31.42 -8.78 -8.88
N SER A 312 31.88 -9.03 -7.66
CA SER A 312 33.28 -9.10 -7.24
C SER A 312 33.71 -10.54 -6.98
N GLY A 313 33.08 -11.51 -7.65
CA GLY A 313 33.65 -12.83 -7.90
C GLY A 313 33.33 -13.19 -9.34
N ARG A 314 34.27 -13.03 -10.28
CA ARG A 314 35.28 -14.05 -10.65
C ARG A 314 34.64 -15.43 -10.85
N ILE A 315 34.76 -16.08 -12.01
CA ILE A 315 35.92 -16.18 -12.91
C ILE A 315 35.49 -15.95 -14.36
#